data_AF-A0A1U8BHA0-F1
#
_entry.id   AF-A0A1U8BHA0-F1
#
_cell.length_a   1.000
_cell.length_b   1.000
_cell.length_c   1.000
_cell.angle_alpha   90.00
_cell.angle_beta   90.00
_cell.angle_gamma   90.00
#
_symmetry.space_group_name_H-M   'P 1'
#
loop_
_entity.id
_entity.type
_entity.pdbx_description
1 polymer ?
#
loop_
_entity_poly.entity_id
_entity_poly.type
_entity_poly.pdbx_seq_one_letter_code
_entity_poly.pdbx_strand_id
1 'polypeptide(L)'
;MARNGGAQRPTLQFISLSLLLVLLKDELAVTEVAAASSSLALPGCQDKCGNVSIPYPFGIGSNCSKDSSFEVSCDSTAAAGYTPTISIGFPKASEVIEILPENKVKIITNRLWLFNASYNESQYFLNLINTPFYLSQDRNVFTTVGCDILGYMISGGIRVG
;
A
#
# COMPACT_ATOMS: atom_id res chain seq x y z
N MET A 1 -56.58 -62.37 -27.80
CA MET A 1 -56.75 -61.05 -28.45
C MET A 1 -55.68 -60.12 -27.91
N ALA A 2 -54.98 -59.45 -28.83
CA ALA A 2 -53.76 -58.71 -28.60
C ALA A 2 -53.97 -57.32 -27.97
N ARG A 3 -52.99 -56.86 -27.17
CA ARG A 3 -52.48 -55.48 -27.04
C ARG A 3 -51.30 -55.52 -26.06
N ASN A 4 -50.08 -55.27 -26.54
CA ASN A 4 -49.39 -53.97 -26.59
C ASN A 4 -48.43 -53.80 -25.42
N GLY A 5 -47.14 -53.97 -25.72
CA GLY A 5 -46.02 -53.57 -24.88
C GLY A 5 -44.87 -53.14 -25.78
N GLY A 6 -45.08 -52.05 -26.53
CA GLY A 6 -44.04 -51.46 -27.36
C GLY A 6 -42.90 -50.97 -26.47
N ALA A 7 -41.78 -51.69 -26.48
CA ALA A 7 -40.54 -51.22 -25.90
C ALA A 7 -40.10 -49.95 -26.67
N GLN A 8 -40.30 -48.80 -26.03
CA GLN A 8 -39.87 -47.51 -26.54
C GLN A 8 -38.34 -47.53 -26.66
N ARG A 9 -37.86 -47.68 -27.90
CA ARG A 9 -36.46 -47.45 -28.25
C ARG A 9 -36.20 -45.95 -28.08
N PRO A 10 -35.30 -45.53 -27.20
CA PRO A 10 -34.98 -44.12 -27.06
C PRO A 10 -34.42 -43.64 -28.41
N THR A 11 -35.11 -42.70 -29.04
CA THR A 11 -34.64 -42.09 -30.30
C THR A 11 -33.35 -41.32 -30.01
N LEU A 12 -32.40 -41.38 -30.95
CA LEU A 12 -31.05 -40.81 -30.86
C LEU A 12 -31.05 -39.33 -30.42
N GLN A 13 -32.13 -38.61 -30.72
CA GLN A 13 -32.39 -37.23 -30.35
C GLN A 13 -32.58 -37.02 -28.83
N PHE A 14 -33.19 -37.98 -28.12
CA PHE A 14 -33.27 -37.91 -26.66
C PHE A 14 -31.89 -38.15 -26.03
N ILE A 15 -31.09 -39.06 -26.58
CA ILE A 15 -29.73 -39.35 -26.09
C ILE A 15 -28.82 -38.13 -26.30
N SER A 16 -28.91 -37.46 -27.45
CA SER A 16 -28.12 -36.25 -27.73
C SER A 16 -28.52 -35.08 -26.81
N LEU A 17 -29.82 -34.92 -26.52
CA LEU A 17 -30.31 -33.87 -25.62
C LEU A 17 -29.90 -34.14 -24.16
N SER A 18 -29.95 -35.39 -23.72
CA SER A 18 -29.45 -35.79 -22.40
C SER A 18 -27.94 -35.57 -22.27
N LEU A 19 -27.16 -35.86 -23.30
CA LEU A 19 -25.71 -35.63 -23.30
C LEU A 19 -25.38 -34.13 -23.29
N LEU A 20 -26.11 -33.32 -24.05
CA LEU A 20 -25.96 -31.85 -24.07
C LEU A 20 -26.27 -31.24 -22.68
N LEU A 21 -27.30 -31.73 -21.99
CA LEU A 21 -27.66 -31.29 -20.63
C LEU A 21 -26.65 -31.73 -19.56
N VAL A 22 -25.91 -32.83 -19.78
CA VAL A 22 -24.82 -33.25 -18.89
C VAL A 22 -23.57 -32.40 -19.11
N LEU A 23 -23.28 -32.01 -20.36
CA LEU A 23 -22.15 -31.15 -20.70
C LEU A 23 -22.33 -29.68 -20.27
N LEU A 24 -23.57 -29.23 -20.03
CA LEU A 24 -23.89 -27.87 -19.57
C LEU A 24 -23.90 -27.72 -18.02
N LYS A 25 -23.59 -28.79 -17.27
CA LYS A 25 -23.65 -28.82 -15.80
C LYS A 25 -22.32 -28.56 -15.08
N ASP A 26 -21.26 -28.20 -15.79
CA ASP A 26 -20.05 -27.66 -15.16
C ASP A 26 -20.30 -26.20 -14.77
N GLU A 27 -21.17 -26.00 -13.78
CA GLU A 27 -21.21 -24.74 -13.04
C GLU A 27 -19.88 -24.58 -12.32
N LEU A 28 -19.20 -23.49 -12.62
CA LEU A 28 -17.99 -23.05 -11.93
C LEU A 28 -18.27 -23.08 -10.42
N ALA A 29 -17.72 -24.07 -9.73
CA ALA A 29 -17.45 -23.96 -8.32
C ALA A 29 -16.34 -22.92 -8.16
N VAL A 30 -16.71 -21.64 -8.16
CA VAL A 30 -15.85 -20.56 -7.71
C VAL A 30 -15.77 -20.73 -6.20
N THR A 31 -14.84 -21.58 -5.75
CA THR A 31 -14.40 -21.53 -4.37
C THR A 31 -13.72 -20.18 -4.18
N GLU A 32 -14.43 -19.22 -3.60
CA GLU A 32 -13.81 -18.06 -2.98
C GLU A 32 -12.85 -18.58 -1.92
N VAL A 33 -11.58 -18.75 -2.30
CA VAL A 33 -10.51 -18.81 -1.32
C VAL A 33 -10.50 -17.41 -0.73
N ALA A 34 -11.14 -17.25 0.43
CA ALA A 34 -10.91 -16.11 1.28
C ALA A 34 -9.40 -16.06 1.51
N ALA A 35 -8.71 -15.19 0.78
CA ALA A 35 -7.32 -14.90 1.04
C ALA A 35 -7.30 -14.40 2.48
N ALA A 36 -6.89 -15.26 3.41
CA ALA A 36 -6.52 -14.82 4.73
C ALA A 36 -5.41 -13.78 4.47
N SER A 37 -5.76 -12.51 4.63
CA SER A 37 -4.82 -11.40 4.62
C SER A 37 -3.89 -11.65 5.80
N SER A 38 -2.85 -12.47 5.59
CA SER A 38 -1.81 -12.68 6.58
C SER A 38 -1.16 -11.32 6.76
N SER A 39 -1.45 -10.69 7.88
CA SER A 39 -0.79 -9.45 8.26
C SER A 39 0.72 -9.67 8.21
N LEU A 40 1.41 -8.73 7.56
CA LEU A 40 2.87 -8.71 7.52
C LEU A 40 3.45 -8.02 8.77
N ALA A 41 2.61 -7.59 9.70
CA ALA A 41 3.03 -7.07 10.99
C ALA A 41 3.56 -8.20 11.88
N LEU A 42 4.34 -7.82 12.89
CA LEU A 42 4.75 -8.77 13.91
C LEU A 42 3.50 -9.31 14.66
N PRO A 43 3.40 -10.63 14.93
CA PRO A 43 2.22 -11.19 15.59
C PRO A 43 1.89 -10.50 16.91
N GLY A 44 0.64 -10.06 17.07
CA GLY A 44 0.17 -9.31 18.24
C GLY A 44 0.37 -7.80 18.16
N CYS A 45 0.97 -7.29 17.08
CA CYS A 45 1.13 -5.86 16.83
C CYS A 45 0.05 -5.29 15.92
N GLN A 46 -0.20 -3.99 16.07
CA GLN A 46 -1.10 -3.26 15.20
C GLN A 46 -0.56 -3.21 13.78
N ASP A 47 -1.36 -3.67 12.83
CA ASP A 47 -0.95 -3.86 11.44
C ASP A 47 -1.32 -2.72 10.49
N LYS A 48 -2.08 -1.73 10.99
CA LYS A 48 -2.52 -0.56 10.22
C LYS A 48 -2.56 0.71 11.05
N CYS A 49 -2.32 1.85 10.40
CA CYS A 49 -2.62 3.18 10.92
C CYS A 49 -3.38 3.96 9.86
N GLY A 50 -4.67 4.20 10.09
CA GLY A 50 -5.56 4.71 9.04
C GLY A 50 -5.60 3.74 7.85
N ASN A 51 -5.23 4.23 6.67
CA ASN A 51 -5.17 3.42 5.44
C ASN A 51 -3.78 2.82 5.15
N VAL A 52 -2.79 3.06 6.00
CA VAL A 52 -1.41 2.58 5.80
C VAL A 52 -1.23 1.25 6.51
N SER A 53 -0.77 0.23 5.78
CA SER A 53 -0.36 -1.05 6.36
C SER A 53 1.05 -0.96 6.94
N ILE A 54 1.26 -1.57 8.11
CA ILE A 54 2.48 -1.50 8.91
C ILE A 54 3.13 -2.89 9.01
N PRO A 55 3.91 -3.31 8.01
CA PRO A 55 4.63 -4.57 8.04
C PRO A 55 5.90 -4.48 8.89
N TYR A 56 6.30 -5.60 9.50
CA TYR A 56 7.64 -5.74 10.07
C TYR A 56 8.69 -5.51 8.96
N PRO A 57 9.77 -4.73 9.18
CA PRO A 57 10.36 -4.30 10.46
C PRO A 57 9.75 -3.05 11.11
N PHE A 58 8.77 -2.40 10.47
CA PHE A 58 8.06 -1.26 11.04
C PHE A 58 7.00 -1.73 12.04
N GLY A 59 6.69 -0.90 13.02
CA GLY A 59 5.68 -1.26 14.02
C GLY A 59 5.22 -0.10 14.88
N ILE A 60 4.02 -0.25 15.43
CA ILE A 60 3.40 0.70 16.35
C ILE A 60 3.42 0.10 17.75
N GLY A 61 3.95 0.85 18.71
CA GLY A 61 4.02 0.44 20.11
C GLY A 61 5.25 -0.40 20.47
N SER A 62 5.37 -0.68 21.77
CA SER A 62 6.55 -1.31 22.35
C SER A 62 6.79 -2.71 21.79
N ASN A 63 8.02 -2.98 21.37
CA ASN A 63 8.48 -4.27 20.81
C ASN A 63 7.78 -4.69 19.50
N CYS A 64 7.13 -3.77 18.79
CA CYS A 64 6.47 -4.07 17.51
C CYS A 64 7.33 -3.72 16.29
N SER A 65 8.36 -2.92 16.46
CA SER A 65 9.35 -2.59 15.43
C SER A 65 10.66 -3.35 15.67
N LYS A 66 11.51 -3.40 14.65
CA LYS A 66 12.86 -3.99 14.75
C LYS A 66 13.74 -3.24 15.76
N ASP A 67 13.67 -1.91 15.75
CA ASP A 67 14.32 -1.00 16.70
C ASP A 67 13.63 0.37 16.65
N SER A 68 14.13 1.34 17.42
CA SER A 68 13.55 2.69 17.52
C SER A 68 13.56 3.47 16.20
N SER A 69 14.40 3.10 15.23
CA SER A 69 14.42 3.74 13.90
C SER A 69 13.22 3.33 13.04
N PHE A 70 12.60 2.19 13.34
CA PHE A 70 11.46 1.63 12.61
C PHE A 70 10.12 1.82 13.35
N GLU A 71 10.13 2.56 14.45
CA GLU A 71 8.93 2.86 15.21
C GLU A 71 8.06 3.87 14.44
N VAL A 72 6.78 3.52 14.29
CA VAL A 72 5.75 4.36 13.67
C VAL A 72 4.86 4.90 14.78
N SER A 73 4.77 6.23 14.87
CA SER A 73 3.74 6.86 15.70
C SER A 73 2.44 6.94 14.90
N CYS A 74 1.32 6.64 15.56
CA CYS A 74 0.00 6.70 14.96
C CYS A 74 -0.87 7.66 15.79
N ASP A 75 -0.76 8.96 15.50
CA ASP A 75 -1.46 9.99 16.26
C ASP A 75 -2.93 10.07 15.83
N SER A 76 -3.83 10.15 16.81
CA SER A 76 -5.29 10.16 16.61
C SER A 76 -5.92 11.57 16.71
N THR A 77 -5.15 12.63 16.47
CA THR A 77 -5.57 14.01 16.76
C THR A 77 -6.36 14.65 15.60
N ALA A 78 -7.68 14.43 15.63
CA ALA A 78 -8.82 15.21 15.10
C ALA A 78 -8.86 15.69 13.61
N ALA A 79 -10.09 15.63 13.07
CA ALA A 79 -10.58 16.03 11.74
C ALA A 79 -10.20 15.16 10.52
N ALA A 80 -8.99 14.58 10.44
CA ALA A 80 -8.53 13.85 9.25
C ALA A 80 -8.31 12.33 9.43
N GLY A 81 -8.41 11.80 10.66
CA GLY A 81 -8.14 10.39 10.97
C GLY A 81 -6.70 10.13 11.43
N TYR A 82 -6.36 8.85 11.65
CA TYR A 82 -5.05 8.40 12.10
C TYR A 82 -3.96 8.74 11.07
N THR A 83 -2.98 9.56 11.47
CA THR A 83 -1.85 9.93 10.60
C THR A 83 -0.59 9.19 11.05
N PRO A 84 -0.07 8.24 10.27
CA PRO A 84 1.18 7.58 10.60
C PRO A 84 2.36 8.51 10.36
N THR A 85 3.24 8.60 11.35
CA THR A 85 4.50 9.32 11.23
C THR A 85 5.66 8.41 11.60
N ILE A 86 6.81 8.62 10.96
CA ILE A 86 8.04 7.92 11.26
C ILE A 86 9.15 8.90 11.61
N SER A 87 9.94 8.55 12.62
CA SER A 87 11.10 9.34 13.03
C SER A 87 12.35 8.94 12.25
N ILE A 88 12.48 9.44 11.02
CA ILE A 88 13.69 9.23 10.22
C ILE A 88 14.60 10.47 10.23
N GLY A 89 15.69 10.39 11.00
CA GLY A 89 16.70 11.45 11.01
C GLY A 89 16.18 12.82 11.46
N PHE A 90 16.54 13.89 10.74
CA PHE A 90 16.03 15.25 10.94
C PHE A 90 15.38 15.78 9.64
N PRO A 91 14.15 16.33 9.67
CA PRO A 91 13.30 16.54 10.85
C PRO A 91 12.78 15.21 11.44
N LYS A 92 12.61 15.20 12.77
CA LYS A 92 12.33 13.98 13.55
C LYS A 92 10.96 13.35 13.28
N ALA A 93 10.05 13.95 12.51
CA ALA A 93 8.77 13.34 12.20
C ALA A 93 8.41 13.61 10.74
N SER A 94 8.21 12.56 9.96
CA SER A 94 7.74 12.62 8.57
C SER A 94 6.44 11.83 8.42
N GLU A 95 5.49 12.37 7.66
CA GLU A 95 4.21 11.72 7.34
C GLU A 95 4.50 10.48 6.47
N VAL A 96 3.99 9.32 6.86
CA VAL A 96 4.09 8.08 6.09
C VAL A 96 2.89 7.98 5.15
N ILE A 97 3.16 7.82 3.85
CA ILE A 97 2.12 7.66 2.84
C ILE A 97 1.84 6.18 2.59
N GLU A 98 2.91 5.39 2.48
CA GLU A 98 2.82 3.95 2.31
C GLU A 98 4.13 3.31 2.76
N ILE A 99 4.02 2.07 3.26
CA ILE A 99 5.15 1.19 3.46
C ILE A 99 5.05 0.11 2.38
N LEU A 100 6.06 0.07 1.52
CA LEU A 100 6.14 -0.83 0.40
C LEU A 100 6.86 -2.13 0.82
N PRO A 101 6.63 -3.24 0.10
CA PRO A 101 7.48 -4.41 0.20
C PRO A 101 8.98 -4.06 0.03
N GLU A 102 9.87 -4.93 0.51
CA GLU A 102 11.33 -4.76 0.43
C GLU A 102 11.92 -3.65 1.34
N ASN A 103 11.26 -3.36 2.47
CA ASN A 103 11.73 -2.40 3.48
C ASN A 103 11.83 -0.94 2.97
N LYS A 104 10.89 -0.55 2.10
CA LYS A 104 10.84 0.80 1.55
C LYS A 104 9.69 1.56 2.18
N VAL A 105 9.93 2.81 2.56
CA VAL A 105 8.91 3.69 3.11
C VAL A 105 8.82 4.95 2.26
N LYS A 106 7.61 5.30 1.84
CA LYS A 106 7.34 6.55 1.15
C LYS A 106 6.84 7.55 2.17
N ILE A 107 7.56 8.65 2.28
CA ILE A 107 7.24 9.73 3.21
C ILE A 107 7.03 11.05 2.50
N ILE A 108 6.33 11.96 3.17
CA ILE A 108 6.38 13.39 2.87
C ILE A 108 7.19 14.06 3.97
N THR A 109 8.36 14.60 3.60
CA THR A 109 9.29 15.26 4.54
C THR A 109 9.06 16.77 4.64
N ASN A 110 8.15 17.34 3.83
CA ASN A 110 7.90 18.78 3.83
C ASN A 110 6.58 19.16 3.12
N ARG A 111 5.86 20.15 3.65
CA ARG A 111 4.84 20.94 2.93
C ARG A 111 5.09 22.42 3.19
N LEU A 112 5.91 23.05 2.36
CA LEU A 112 6.12 24.49 2.40
C LEU A 112 5.01 25.21 1.64
N TRP A 113 4.30 26.09 2.34
CA TRP A 113 3.36 27.02 1.75
C TRP A 113 3.93 28.43 1.89
N LEU A 114 4.39 29.00 0.78
CA LEU A 114 4.93 30.34 0.72
C LEU A 114 3.90 31.27 0.09
N PHE A 115 3.33 32.19 0.88
CA PHE A 115 2.49 33.28 0.39
C PHE A 115 3.29 34.59 0.45
N ASN A 116 3.43 35.28 -0.68
CA ASN A 116 4.11 36.58 -0.75
C ASN A 116 5.57 36.52 -0.25
N ALA A 117 6.33 35.51 -0.69
CA ALA A 117 7.73 35.37 -0.32
C ALA A 117 8.57 36.45 -1.03
N SER A 118 8.92 37.49 -0.28
CA SER A 118 9.96 38.46 -0.64
C SER A 118 11.33 37.76 -0.61
N TYR A 119 11.79 37.19 -1.73
CA TYR A 119 13.14 36.63 -2.00
C TYR A 119 13.85 35.84 -0.87
N ASN A 120 13.13 35.34 0.13
CA ASN A 120 13.72 34.62 1.26
C ASN A 120 13.78 33.12 0.90
N GLU A 121 15.00 32.65 0.70
CA GLU A 121 15.30 31.25 0.40
C GLU A 121 14.82 30.36 1.57
N SER A 122 13.76 29.58 1.34
CA SER A 122 13.26 28.63 2.34
C SER A 122 13.96 27.29 2.14
N GLN A 123 14.96 27.01 2.97
CA GLN A 123 15.73 25.78 2.90
C GLN A 123 15.20 24.73 3.89
N TYR A 124 14.95 23.53 3.39
CA TYR A 124 14.69 22.34 4.20
C TYR A 124 15.68 21.26 3.79
N PHE A 125 16.19 20.54 4.79
CA PHE A 125 17.08 19.43 4.56
C PHE A 125 16.58 18.20 5.32
N LEU A 126 16.73 17.05 4.68
CA LEU A 126 16.55 15.75 5.30
C LEU A 126 17.93 15.19 5.61
N ASN A 127 18.23 14.97 6.88
CA ASN A 127 19.48 14.37 7.30
C ASN A 127 19.26 12.91 7.72
N LEU A 128 19.78 11.98 6.91
CA LEU A 128 19.73 10.54 7.17
C LEU A 128 21.05 9.98 7.75
N ILE A 129 22.02 10.83 8.06
CA ILE A 129 23.30 10.42 8.66
C ILE A 129 23.03 9.71 10.00
N ASN A 130 23.74 8.62 10.24
CA ASN A 130 23.58 7.76 11.43
C ASN A 130 22.19 7.11 11.55
N THR A 131 21.42 7.03 10.46
CA THR A 131 20.16 6.27 10.40
C THR A 131 20.33 5.04 9.49
N PRO A 132 19.49 4.00 9.61
CA PRO A 132 19.52 2.86 8.70
C PRO A 132 18.87 3.17 7.32
N PHE A 133 18.43 4.41 7.08
CA PHE A 133 17.69 4.79 5.89
C PHE A 133 18.57 5.52 4.86
N TYR A 134 18.21 5.38 3.59
CA TYR A 134 18.79 6.10 2.47
C TYR A 134 17.68 6.51 1.49
N LEU A 135 17.92 7.56 0.69
CA LEU A 135 16.99 7.98 -0.35
C LEU A 135 16.98 6.99 -1.52
N SER A 136 15.80 6.68 -2.07
CA SER A 136 15.70 5.87 -3.28
C SER A 136 16.45 6.56 -4.42
N GLN A 137 17.04 5.82 -5.36
CA GLN A 137 17.75 6.45 -6.48
C GLN A 137 16.80 6.96 -7.58
N ASP A 138 15.58 6.43 -7.60
CA ASP A 138 14.65 6.49 -8.73
C ASP A 138 13.20 6.85 -8.31
N ARG A 139 12.93 6.96 -7.00
CA ARG A 139 11.57 7.16 -6.45
C ARG A 139 11.45 8.37 -5.54
N ASN A 140 12.20 9.41 -5.85
CA ASN A 140 12.04 10.72 -5.23
C ASN A 140 11.23 11.62 -6.16
N VAL A 141 10.31 12.38 -5.60
CA VAL A 141 9.53 13.39 -6.32
C VAL A 141 9.70 14.71 -5.60
N PHE A 142 10.12 15.73 -6.32
CA PHE A 142 10.18 17.11 -5.87
C PHE A 142 9.23 17.94 -6.71
N THR A 143 8.34 18.68 -6.05
CA THR A 143 7.27 19.44 -6.73
C THR A 143 7.27 20.87 -6.21
N THR A 144 7.29 21.82 -7.14
CA THR A 144 7.14 23.25 -6.89
C THR A 144 5.98 23.78 -7.73
N VAL A 145 5.14 24.63 -7.14
CA VAL A 145 3.97 25.20 -7.82
C VAL A 145 3.88 26.67 -7.42
N GLY A 146 3.88 27.58 -8.40
CA GLY A 146 3.79 29.02 -8.18
C GLY A 146 4.23 29.82 -9.40
N CYS A 147 4.08 31.15 -9.33
CA CYS A 147 4.66 32.09 -10.29
C CYS A 147 6.01 32.58 -9.76
N ASP A 148 6.97 32.82 -10.66
CA ASP A 148 8.31 33.34 -10.34
C ASP A 148 9.03 32.53 -9.25
N ILE A 149 8.86 31.20 -9.28
CA ILE A 149 9.48 30.28 -8.32
C ILE A 149 10.68 29.55 -8.95
N LEU A 150 11.80 29.54 -8.22
CA LEU A 150 12.90 28.63 -8.45
C LEU A 150 12.98 27.71 -7.23
N GLY A 151 12.87 26.40 -7.45
CA GLY A 151 13.13 25.42 -6.41
C GLY A 151 13.97 24.31 -7.00
N TYR A 152 14.88 23.80 -6.17
CA TYR A 152 15.86 22.80 -6.55
C TYR A 152 16.09 21.87 -5.36
N MET A 153 16.46 20.62 -5.63
CA MET A 153 16.85 19.64 -4.62
C MET A 153 18.37 19.46 -4.64
N ILE A 154 19.02 19.56 -3.47
CA ILE A 154 20.44 19.24 -3.33
C ILE A 154 20.56 17.94 -2.55
N SER A 155 21.26 16.96 -3.14
CA SER A 155 21.66 15.73 -2.46
C SER A 155 23.13 15.48 -2.70
N GLY A 156 23.92 15.30 -1.63
CA GLY A 156 25.36 15.02 -1.73
C GLY A 156 26.19 16.10 -2.45
N GLY A 157 25.70 17.34 -2.53
CA GLY A 157 26.35 18.45 -3.24
C GLY A 157 26.03 18.55 -4.74
N ILE A 158 25.18 17.68 -5.28
CA ILE A 158 24.70 17.75 -6.67
C ILE A 158 23.35 18.47 -6.68
N ARG A 159 23.25 19.52 -7.50
CA ARG A 159 22.02 20.28 -7.76
C ARG A 159 21.16 19.51 -8.74
N VAL A 160 19.93 19.19 -8.37
CA VAL A 160 18.94 18.59 -9.27
C VAL A 160 17.72 19.51 -9.32
N GLY A 161 17.55 20.15 -10.48
CA GLY A 161 16.34 20.79 -11.00
C GLY A 161 15.57 21.65 -10.03
#